data_AF-A0A151SAC8-F1
#
_entry.id   AF-A0A151SAC8-F1
#
_cell.length_a   1.000
_cell.length_b   1.000
_cell.length_c   1.000
_cell.angle_alpha   90.00
_cell.angle_beta   90.00
_cell.angle_gamma   90.00
#
_symmetry.space_group_name_H-M   'P 1'
#
loop_
_entity.id
_entity.type
_entity.pdbx_description
1 polymer ?
#
loop_
_entity_poly.entity_id
_entity_poly.type
_entity_poly.pdbx_seq_one_letter_code
_entity_poly.pdbx_strand_id
1 'polypeptide(L)'
;NCTVMEMARSMLKEKGLPNTFWAEAIYTAVYILNRCQTKAIQDKTPIEAWSGKKPSANHLRVFGSICYKHILEERKAQARRHDRMRYLPWI
;
A
#
# COMPACT_ATOMS: atom_id res chain seq x y z
N ASN A 1 -13.06 13.12 2.22
CA ASN A 1 -12.13 11.98 2.18
C ASN A 1 -12.79 10.69 1.61
N CYS A 2 -13.87 10.79 0.82
CA CYS A 2 -14.60 9.61 0.32
C CYS A 2 -13.82 8.82 -0.74
N THR A 3 -13.04 9.52 -1.58
CA THR A 3 -12.26 8.94 -2.69
C THR A 3 -11.27 7.88 -2.23
N VAL A 4 -10.59 8.06 -1.10
CA VAL A 4 -9.64 7.07 -0.55
C VAL A 4 -10.37 5.78 -0.20
N MET A 5 -11.50 5.89 0.49
CA MET A 5 -12.27 4.75 0.94
C MET A 5 -12.93 4.00 -0.22
N GLU A 6 -13.40 4.72 -1.24
CA GLU A 6 -13.94 4.13 -2.47
C GLU A 6 -12.88 3.37 -3.25
N MET A 7 -11.68 3.94 -3.38
CA MET A 7 -10.57 3.29 -4.06
C MET A 7 -10.09 2.05 -3.29
N ALA A 8 -9.94 2.15 -1.97
CA ALA A 8 -9.57 1.01 -1.12
C ALA A 8 -10.59 -0.14 -1.24
N ARG A 9 -11.89 0.15 -1.19
CA ARG A 9 -12.95 -0.86 -1.40
C ARG A 9 -12.89 -1.49 -2.79
N SER A 10 -12.65 -0.68 -3.82
CA SER A 10 -12.53 -1.16 -5.20
C SER A 10 -11.33 -2.09 -5.36
N MET A 11 -10.17 -1.74 -4.80
CA MET A 11 -8.95 -2.55 -4.82
C MET A 11 -9.13 -3.91 -4.13
N LEU A 12 -9.78 -3.92 -2.96
CA LEU A 12 -10.11 -5.16 -2.26
C LEU A 12 -11.07 -6.04 -3.07
N LYS A 13 -12.11 -5.43 -3.66
CA LYS A 13 -13.11 -6.14 -4.46
C LYS A 13 -12.51 -6.72 -5.74
N GLU A 14 -11.64 -5.98 -6.42
CA GLU A 14 -10.97 -6.40 -7.65
C GLU A 14 -10.09 -7.63 -7.41
N LYS A 15 -9.38 -7.68 -6.28
CA LYS A 15 -8.48 -8.81 -5.94
C LYS A 15 -9.15 -9.91 -5.13
N GLY A 16 -10.43 -9.78 -4.79
CA GLY A 16 -11.13 -10.73 -3.94
C GLY A 16 -10.49 -10.89 -2.56
N LEU A 17 -9.83 -9.85 -2.06
CA LEU A 17 -9.13 -9.91 -0.77
C LEU A 17 -10.11 -9.68 0.39
N PRO A 18 -9.93 -10.37 1.53
CA PRO A 18 -10.75 -10.15 2.70
C PRO A 18 -10.56 -8.75 3.26
N ASN A 19 -11.61 -8.24 3.93
CA ASN A 19 -11.61 -6.90 4.54
C ASN A 19 -10.54 -6.73 5.63
N THR A 20 -9.85 -7.79 6.07
CA THR A 20 -8.70 -7.68 6.97
C THR A 20 -7.56 -6.85 6.37
N PHE A 21 -7.46 -6.78 5.03
CA PHE A 21 -6.44 -5.99 4.31
C PHE A 21 -6.84 -4.53 4.07
N TRP A 22 -7.87 -4.03 4.76
CA TRP A 22 -8.38 -2.67 4.56
C TRP A 22 -7.33 -1.59 4.85
N ALA A 23 -6.46 -1.80 5.85
CA ALA A 23 -5.41 -0.86 6.21
C ALA A 23 -4.37 -0.74 5.08
N GLU A 24 -3.95 -1.86 4.51
CA GLU A 24 -3.03 -1.94 3.37
C GLU A 24 -3.66 -1.35 2.11
N ALA A 25 -4.95 -1.59 1.88
CA ALA A 25 -5.70 -1.02 0.77
C ALA A 25 -5.77 0.51 0.88
N ILE A 26 -6.10 1.04 2.07
CA ILE A 26 -6.12 2.49 2.31
C ILE A 26 -4.74 3.10 2.14
N TYR A 27 -3.71 2.47 2.69
CA TYR A 27 -2.35 2.99 2.55
C TYR A 27 -1.96 3.06 1.08
N THR A 28 -2.18 1.97 0.33
CA THR A 28 -1.88 1.93 -1.11
C THR A 28 -2.68 2.98 -1.86
N ALA A 29 -3.94 3.18 -1.49
CA ALA A 29 -4.79 4.19 -2.08
C ALA A 29 -4.23 5.62 -1.88
N VAL A 30 -3.88 5.98 -0.66
CA VAL A 30 -3.24 7.28 -0.35
C VAL A 30 -1.91 7.41 -1.08
N TYR A 31 -1.12 6.33 -1.13
CA TYR A 31 0.18 6.31 -1.80
C TYR A 31 0.09 6.61 -3.29
N ILE A 32 -0.91 6.02 -3.96
CA ILE A 32 -1.22 6.25 -5.37
C ILE A 32 -1.72 7.67 -5.56
N LEU A 33 -2.70 8.14 -4.78
CA LEU A 33 -3.26 9.48 -4.92
C LEU A 33 -2.19 10.59 -4.77
N ASN A 34 -1.21 10.39 -3.89
CA ASN A 34 -0.11 11.34 -3.71
C ASN A 34 0.88 11.36 -4.90
N ARG A 35 0.88 10.32 -5.74
CA ARG A 35 1.76 10.16 -6.92
C ARG A 35 1.03 10.26 -8.25
N CYS A 36 -0.29 10.33 -8.25
CA CYS A 36 -1.07 10.63 -9.42
C CYS A 36 -1.18 12.14 -9.58
N GLN A 37 -1.17 12.60 -10.83
CA GLN A 37 -1.54 13.98 -11.12
C GLN A 37 -3.00 14.19 -10.74
N THR A 38 -3.30 15.32 -10.11
CA THR A 38 -4.66 15.67 -9.71
C THR A 38 -5.06 16.94 -10.43
N LYS A 39 -6.35 17.11 -10.74
CA LYS A 39 -6.85 18.33 -11.39
C LYS A 39 -6.55 19.61 -10.59
N ALA A 40 -6.32 19.48 -9.28
CA ALA A 40 -6.00 20.59 -8.39
C ALA A 40 -4.56 21.08 -8.52
N ILE A 41 -3.64 20.25 -9.04
CA ILE A 41 -2.21 20.58 -9.16
C ILE A 41 -1.80 20.38 -10.61
N GLN A 42 -1.59 21.49 -11.32
CA GLN A 42 -1.25 21.48 -12.72
C GLN A 42 0.15 20.89 -12.94
N ASP A 43 0.24 19.88 -13.80
CA ASP A 43 1.46 19.19 -14.25
C ASP A 43 2.38 18.62 -13.16
N LYS A 44 1.91 18.55 -11.91
CA LYS A 44 2.64 17.97 -10.77
C LYS A 44 1.75 17.03 -9.97
N THR A 45 2.39 16.04 -9.38
CA THR A 45 1.79 15.17 -8.36
C THR A 45 1.78 15.90 -7.00
N PRO A 46 0.86 15.57 -6.08
CA PRO A 46 0.86 16.16 -4.74
C PRO A 46 2.21 16.03 -4.03
N ILE A 47 2.89 14.89 -4.18
CA ILE A 47 4.21 14.68 -3.57
C ILE A 47 5.32 15.51 -4.24
N GLU A 48 5.23 15.78 -5.54
CA GLU A 48 6.14 16.71 -6.23
C GLU A 48 5.91 18.14 -5.76
N ALA A 49 4.65 18.56 -5.65
CA ALA A 49 4.31 19.90 -5.18
C ALA A 49 4.79 20.13 -3.73
N TRP A 50 4.70 19.09 -2.89
CA TRP A 50 5.13 19.17 -1.49
C TRP A 50 6.65 19.06 -1.30
N SER A 51 7.28 18.07 -1.94
CA SER A 51 8.71 17.75 -1.68
C SER A 51 9.67 18.38 -2.68
N GLY A 52 9.18 18.94 -3.80
CA GLY A 52 10.01 19.41 -4.91
C GLY A 52 10.67 18.31 -5.73
N LYS A 53 10.50 17.03 -5.36
CA LYS A 53 11.14 15.88 -6.03
C LYS A 53 10.11 15.04 -6.79
N LYS A 54 10.47 14.68 -8.03
CA LYS A 54 9.71 13.74 -8.87
C LYS A 54 9.71 12.33 -8.24
N PRO A 55 8.55 11.75 -7.88
CA PRO A 55 8.47 10.39 -7.39
C PRO A 55 8.82 9.43 -8.52
N SER A 56 9.57 8.39 -8.18
CA SER A 56 9.66 7.21 -9.05
C SER A 56 8.40 6.37 -8.90
N ALA A 57 8.01 5.70 -9.99
CA ALA A 57 6.94 4.70 -10.01
C ALA A 57 7.48 3.27 -10.28
N ASN A 58 8.80 3.12 -10.46
CA ASN A 58 9.42 1.86 -10.91
C ASN A 58 9.26 0.71 -9.90
N HIS A 59 9.08 1.05 -8.63
CA HIS A 59 8.91 0.09 -7.53
C HIS A 59 7.45 -0.28 -7.27
N LEU A 60 6.49 0.33 -7.97
CA LEU A 60 5.08 0.01 -7.81
C LEU A 60 4.78 -1.40 -8.29
N ARG A 61 4.01 -2.14 -7.48
CA ARG A 61 3.49 -3.47 -7.82
C ARG A 61 1.97 -3.44 -7.77
N VAL A 62 1.36 -4.37 -8.49
CA VAL A 62 -0.10 -4.55 -8.46
C VAL A 62 -0.51 -4.92 -7.03
N PHE A 63 -1.50 -4.20 -6.49
CA PHE A 63 -2.05 -4.52 -5.18
C PHE A 63 -2.54 -5.98 -5.13
N GLY A 64 -2.24 -6.69 -4.05
CA GLY A 64 -2.56 -8.11 -3.91
C GLY A 64 -1.63 -9.08 -4.66
N SER A 65 -0.48 -8.61 -5.19
CA SER A 65 0.54 -9.51 -5.73
C SER A 65 1.15 -10.40 -4.65
N ILE A 66 1.63 -11.59 -5.04
CA ILE A 66 2.35 -12.49 -4.14
C ILE A 66 3.63 -11.82 -3.66
N CYS A 67 3.81 -11.74 -2.34
CA CYS A 67 4.99 -11.17 -1.69
C CYS A 67 5.62 -12.21 -0.75
N TYR A 68 6.95 -12.33 -0.80
CA TYR A 68 7.70 -13.19 0.11
C TYR A 68 8.26 -12.37 1.27
N LYS A 69 7.92 -12.74 2.50
CA LYS A 69 8.53 -12.13 3.70
C LYS A 69 9.86 -12.82 4.00
N HIS A 70 10.92 -12.04 4.14
CA HIS A 70 12.20 -12.55 4.61
C HIS A 70 12.11 -12.78 6.13
N ILE A 71 12.13 -14.04 6.57
CA ILE A 71 12.11 -14.41 8.00
C ILE A 71 13.52 -14.84 8.40
N LEU A 72 14.15 -14.12 9.33
CA LEU A 72 15.40 -14.58 9.96
C LEU A 72 15.16 -15.89 10.72
N GLU A 73 16.10 -16.82 10.66
CA GLU A 73 15.97 -18.19 11.20
C GLU A 73 15.51 -18.22 12.67
N GLU A 74 16.02 -17.30 13.50
CA GLU A 74 15.64 -17.15 14.91
C GLU A 74 14.13 -16.88 15.08
N ARG A 75 13.54 -16.11 14.16
CA ARG A 75 12.10 -15.79 14.15
C ARG A 75 11.25 -16.92 13.57
N LYS A 76 11.82 -17.88 12.83
CA LYS A 76 11.07 -19.07 12.36
C LYS A 76 10.72 -20.01 13.53
N ALA A 77 11.60 -20.11 14.53
CA ALA A 77 11.34 -20.87 15.76
C ALA A 77 10.26 -20.20 16.63
N GLN A 78 10.26 -18.87 16.71
CA GLN A 78 9.24 -18.10 17.44
C GLN A 78 7.87 -18.09 16.74
N ALA A 79 7.85 -18.01 15.41
CA ALA A 79 6.62 -17.96 14.61
C ALA A 79 5.78 -19.24 14.70
N ARG A 80 6.40 -20.40 14.94
CA ARG A 80 5.67 -21.66 15.21
C ARG A 80 4.97 -21.68 16.57
N ARG A 81 5.37 -20.82 17.52
CA ARG A 81 4.81 -20.77 18.87
C ARG A 81 3.78 -19.65 19.08
N HIS A 82 3.68 -18.71 18.14
CA HIS A 82 2.83 -17.54 18.32
C HIS A 82 2.10 -17.22 17.01
N ASP A 83 1.00 -17.93 16.80
CA ASP A 83 0.03 -17.70 15.72
C ASP A 83 -0.76 -16.41 16.00
N ARG A 84 -0.08 -15.27 15.91
CA ARG A 84 -0.70 -13.94 15.98
C ARG A 84 0.01 -12.99 15.01
N MET A 85 -0.63 -12.84 13.85
CA MET A 85 -0.35 -11.83 12.83
C MET A 85 -0.01 -10.48 13.46
N ARG A 86 1.22 -10.03 13.25
CA ARG A 86 1.57 -8.61 13.26
C ARG A 86 2.19 -8.29 11.90
N TYR A 87 1.38 -7.72 11.02
CA TYR A 87 1.85 -7.19 9.75
C TYR A 87 2.65 -5.92 10.02
N LEU A 88 3.94 -5.94 9.68
CA LEU A 88 4.74 -4.74 9.57
C LEU A 88 4.53 -4.16 8.17
N PRO A 89 4.22 -2.86 8.04
CA PRO A 89 4.09 -2.21 6.74
C PRO A 89 5.47 -2.09 6.08
N TRP A 90 5.64 -2.72 4.91
CA TRP A 90 6.78 -2.47 4.03
C TRP A 90 6.36 -1.47 2.97
N ILE A 91 6.48 -0.18 3.31
CA ILE A 91 6.51 0.95 2.37
C ILE A 91 7.52 1.96 2.88
#